data_AF-A0A2J1DVU5-F1
#
_entry.id   AF-A0A2J1DVU5-F1
#
_cell.length_a   1.000
_cell.length_b   1.000
_cell.length_c   1.000
_cell.angle_alpha   90.00
_cell.angle_beta   90.00
_cell.angle_gamma   90.00
#
_symmetry.space_group_name_H-M   'P 1'
#
loop_
_entity.id
_entity.type
_entity.pdbx_description
1 polymer ?
#
loop_
_entity_poly.entity_id
_entity_poly.type
_entity_poly.pdbx_seq_one_letter_code
_entity_poly.pdbx_strand_id
1 'polypeptide(L)'
;MKKETKMDENRVKNFGAVISRLISKENLSREEVKDCFSQIMRNEQPDLQQGAFMAALTAKGETASEIAGVWEAIYEQDTVRVKLQVNKPVVDNCGTGMDSLKTFNISTAASIVAAAGGVVLAKHGARALSGSCGTIDMLESLGVDVETDVETVKRSIETVGIGIFNGMSAKVHPQALFRILSQIRFGTTLNIAGSLANPALPHYAVRGV
;
A
#
# COMPACT_ATOMS: atom_id res chain seq x y z
N MET A 1 8.47 -19.90 -27.49
CA MET A 1 7.84 -20.69 -26.41
C MET A 1 8.62 -20.47 -25.12
N LYS A 2 8.11 -19.64 -24.20
CA LYS A 2 8.67 -19.55 -22.85
C LYS A 2 8.37 -20.89 -22.17
N LYS A 3 9.39 -21.57 -21.64
CA LYS A 3 9.20 -22.73 -20.76
C LYS A 3 8.33 -22.27 -19.59
N GLU A 4 7.13 -22.80 -19.45
CA GLU A 4 6.37 -22.70 -18.21
C GLU A 4 7.23 -23.36 -17.13
N THR A 5 7.81 -22.55 -16.25
CA THR A 5 8.48 -23.04 -15.05
C THR A 5 7.42 -23.75 -14.23
N LYS A 6 7.44 -25.09 -14.21
CA LYS A 6 6.50 -25.90 -13.42
C LYS A 6 6.64 -25.48 -11.96
N MET A 7 5.57 -24.93 -11.39
CA MET A 7 5.54 -24.42 -10.02
C MET A 7 5.79 -25.57 -9.04
N ASP A 8 6.58 -25.35 -8.00
CA ASP A 8 6.91 -26.39 -7.01
C ASP A 8 5.65 -26.83 -6.25
N GLU A 9 5.22 -28.08 -6.47
CA GLU A 9 4.02 -28.66 -5.88
C GLU A 9 4.04 -28.64 -4.35
N ASN A 10 5.21 -28.82 -3.71
CA ASN A 10 5.33 -28.75 -2.25
C ASN A 10 5.07 -27.34 -1.74
N ARG A 11 5.58 -26.33 -2.46
CA ARG A 11 5.38 -24.93 -2.12
C ARG A 11 3.90 -24.52 -2.22
N VAL A 12 3.24 -24.93 -3.31
CA VAL A 12 1.80 -24.69 -3.53
C VAL A 12 0.95 -25.40 -2.48
N LYS A 13 1.33 -26.61 -2.06
CA LYS A 13 0.64 -27.36 -0.99
C LYS A 13 0.80 -26.71 0.38
N ASN A 14 2.01 -26.26 0.72
CA ASN A 14 2.30 -25.60 1.99
C ASN A 14 1.53 -24.27 2.11
N PHE A 15 1.48 -23.49 1.02
CA PHE A 15 0.68 -22.27 0.96
C PHE A 15 -0.81 -22.56 1.16
N GLY A 16 -1.33 -23.62 0.51
CA GLY A 16 -2.69 -24.11 0.74
C GLY A 16 -2.98 -24.48 2.19
N ALA A 17 -2.03 -25.09 2.91
CA ALA A 17 -2.19 -25.42 4.32
C ALA A 17 -2.32 -24.16 5.22
N VAL A 18 -1.60 -23.09 4.87
CA VAL A 18 -1.74 -21.79 5.55
C VAL A 18 -3.13 -21.20 5.33
N ILE A 19 -3.67 -21.29 4.11
CA ILE A 19 -5.05 -20.85 3.82
C ILE A 19 -6.05 -21.64 4.68
N SER A 20 -5.90 -22.95 4.81
CA SER A 20 -6.77 -23.77 5.67
C SER A 20 -6.74 -23.32 7.13
N ARG A 21 -5.59 -22.94 7.66
CA ARG A 21 -5.46 -22.38 9.02
C ARG A 21 -6.21 -21.05 9.17
N LEU A 22 -6.07 -20.16 8.19
CA LEU A 22 -6.82 -18.89 8.16
C LEU A 22 -8.35 -19.13 8.13
N ILE A 23 -8.82 -20.07 7.32
CA ILE A 23 -10.24 -20.47 7.26
C ILE A 23 -10.71 -21.01 8.62
N SER A 24 -9.86 -21.76 9.34
CA SER A 24 -10.10 -22.22 10.71
C SER A 24 -9.98 -21.12 11.78
N LYS A 25 -9.84 -19.85 11.38
CA LYS A 25 -9.68 -18.68 12.24
C LYS A 25 -8.42 -18.67 13.10
N GLU A 26 -7.39 -19.40 12.69
CA GLU A 26 -6.09 -19.34 13.35
C GLU A 26 -5.32 -18.08 12.93
N ASN A 27 -4.70 -17.42 13.89
CA ASN A 27 -3.81 -16.30 13.62
C ASN A 27 -2.44 -16.82 13.14
N LEU A 28 -1.88 -16.12 12.18
CA LEU A 28 -0.51 -16.32 11.72
C LEU A 28 0.43 -15.35 12.43
N SER A 29 1.69 -15.75 12.57
CA SER A 29 2.75 -14.85 12.97
C SER A 29 3.04 -13.81 11.87
N ARG A 30 3.69 -12.71 12.26
CA ARG A 30 4.15 -11.66 11.32
C ARG A 30 5.04 -12.25 10.22
N GLU A 31 5.94 -13.17 10.58
CA GLU A 31 6.87 -13.81 9.65
C GLU A 31 6.16 -14.72 8.65
N GLU A 32 5.19 -15.52 9.10
CA GLU A 32 4.39 -16.37 8.22
C GLU A 32 3.59 -15.56 7.20
N VAL A 33 2.95 -14.46 7.63
CA VAL A 33 2.22 -13.58 6.72
C VAL A 33 3.16 -12.87 5.77
N LYS A 34 4.28 -12.35 6.26
CA LYS A 34 5.30 -11.71 5.42
C LYS A 34 5.78 -12.66 4.33
N ASP A 35 6.10 -13.91 4.67
CA ASP A 35 6.55 -14.89 3.69
C ASP A 35 5.45 -15.16 2.66
N CYS A 36 4.25 -15.53 3.10
CA CYS A 36 3.12 -15.82 2.20
C CYS A 36 2.83 -14.63 1.28
N PHE A 37 2.76 -13.42 1.83
CA PHE A 37 2.46 -12.23 1.05
C PHE A 37 3.61 -11.88 0.09
N SER A 38 4.87 -12.14 0.46
CA SER A 38 6.00 -11.98 -0.47
C SER A 38 5.89 -12.92 -1.68
N GLN A 39 5.37 -14.15 -1.49
CA GLN A 39 5.08 -15.06 -2.61
C GLN A 39 3.96 -14.53 -3.50
N ILE A 40 2.93 -13.91 -2.91
CA ILE A 40 1.86 -13.22 -3.66
C ILE A 40 2.47 -12.07 -4.48
N MET A 41 3.31 -11.22 -3.88
CA MET A 41 3.93 -10.09 -4.58
C MET A 41 4.75 -10.56 -5.79
N ARG A 42 5.57 -11.60 -5.62
CA ARG A 42 6.40 -12.18 -6.69
C ARG A 42 5.63 -13.05 -7.70
N ASN A 43 4.31 -13.17 -7.55
CA ASN A 43 3.44 -14.00 -8.39
C ASN A 43 3.86 -15.48 -8.43
N GLU A 44 4.28 -16.02 -7.28
CA GLU A 44 4.80 -17.39 -7.13
C GLU A 44 3.71 -18.41 -6.73
N GLN A 45 2.47 -17.96 -6.59
CA GLN A 45 1.31 -18.80 -6.24
C GLN A 45 0.22 -18.68 -7.31
N PRO A 46 -0.63 -19.70 -7.52
CA PRO A 46 -1.75 -19.59 -8.44
C PRO A 46 -2.72 -18.48 -8.02
N ASP A 47 -3.36 -17.79 -8.98
CA ASP A 47 -4.30 -16.70 -8.70
C ASP A 47 -5.43 -17.11 -7.73
N LEU A 48 -5.92 -18.35 -7.85
CA LEU A 48 -6.92 -18.91 -6.93
C LEU A 48 -6.42 -18.94 -5.48
N GLN A 49 -5.15 -19.28 -5.25
CA GLN A 49 -4.55 -19.28 -3.91
C GLN A 49 -4.25 -17.87 -3.41
N GLN A 50 -3.74 -16.97 -4.28
CA GLN A 50 -3.52 -15.57 -3.92
C GLN A 50 -4.83 -14.93 -3.44
N GLY A 51 -5.90 -15.10 -4.22
CA GLY A 51 -7.24 -14.62 -3.88
C GLY A 51 -7.81 -15.26 -2.60
N ALA A 52 -7.69 -16.59 -2.47
CA ALA A 52 -8.16 -17.32 -1.29
C ALA A 52 -7.44 -16.90 -0.01
N PHE A 53 -6.12 -16.66 -0.06
CA PHE A 53 -5.36 -16.16 1.09
C PHE A 53 -5.87 -14.79 1.54
N MET A 54 -6.01 -13.83 0.62
CA MET A 54 -6.48 -12.49 0.95
C MET A 54 -7.92 -12.51 1.48
N ALA A 55 -8.80 -13.29 0.85
CA ALA A 55 -10.18 -13.43 1.31
C ALA A 55 -10.26 -14.08 2.69
N ALA A 56 -9.50 -15.15 2.96
CA ALA A 56 -9.50 -15.83 4.25
C ALA A 56 -8.91 -14.95 5.36
N LEU A 57 -7.81 -14.24 5.08
CA LEU A 57 -7.19 -13.31 6.03
C LEU A 57 -8.17 -12.19 6.43
N THR A 58 -8.83 -11.57 5.45
CA THR A 58 -9.84 -10.53 5.69
C THR A 58 -11.10 -11.06 6.37
N ALA A 59 -11.61 -12.23 5.97
CA ALA A 59 -12.80 -12.82 6.59
C ALA A 59 -12.56 -13.27 8.05
N LYS A 60 -11.33 -13.70 8.38
CA LYS A 60 -10.93 -14.02 9.75
C LYS A 60 -10.93 -12.76 10.64
N GLY A 61 -10.58 -11.62 10.07
CA GLY A 61 -10.20 -10.40 10.79
C GLY A 61 -8.71 -10.43 11.10
N GLU A 62 -7.97 -9.49 10.54
CA GLU A 62 -6.53 -9.41 10.66
C GLU A 62 -6.11 -8.88 12.04
N THR A 63 -5.09 -9.50 12.61
CA THR A 63 -4.38 -8.95 13.78
C THR A 63 -3.38 -7.87 13.34
N ALA A 64 -2.99 -7.00 14.27
CA ALA A 64 -1.97 -5.99 14.00
C ALA A 64 -0.64 -6.58 13.50
N SER A 65 -0.24 -7.75 14.02
CA SER A 65 0.97 -8.46 13.59
C SER A 65 0.88 -8.97 12.15
N GLU A 66 -0.29 -9.46 11.74
CA GLU A 66 -0.51 -9.93 10.36
C GLU A 66 -0.53 -8.75 9.39
N ILE A 67 -1.20 -7.63 9.73
CA ILE A 67 -1.18 -6.39 8.93
C ILE A 67 0.27 -5.89 8.75
N ALA A 68 1.07 -5.91 9.83
CA ALA A 68 2.47 -5.54 9.77
C ALA A 68 3.28 -6.44 8.83
N GLY A 69 3.02 -7.75 8.82
CA GLY A 69 3.67 -8.70 7.91
C GLY A 69 3.30 -8.44 6.44
N VAL A 70 2.03 -8.13 6.15
CA VAL A 70 1.60 -7.71 4.81
C VAL A 70 2.31 -6.42 4.39
N TRP A 71 2.34 -5.42 5.27
CA TRP A 71 3.03 -4.16 5.00
C TRP A 71 4.52 -4.37 4.71
N GLU A 72 5.22 -5.20 5.49
CA GLU A 72 6.63 -5.52 5.25
C GLU A 72 6.87 -6.14 3.88
N ALA A 73 6.03 -7.10 3.49
CA ALA A 73 6.14 -7.73 2.18
C ALA A 73 5.95 -6.70 1.05
N ILE A 74 4.98 -5.79 1.17
CA ILE A 74 4.78 -4.70 0.20
C ILE A 74 5.99 -3.76 0.18
N TYR A 75 6.44 -3.33 1.36
CA TYR A 75 7.51 -2.36 1.51
C TYR A 75 8.88 -2.90 1.06
N GLU A 76 9.10 -4.21 1.17
CA GLU A 76 10.32 -4.89 0.73
C GLU A 76 10.31 -5.32 -0.72
N GLN A 77 9.21 -5.87 -1.21
CA GLN A 77 9.17 -6.43 -2.56
C GLN A 77 8.77 -5.39 -3.60
N ASP A 78 8.02 -4.35 -3.22
CA ASP A 78 7.29 -3.55 -4.19
C ASP A 78 7.25 -2.05 -3.87
N THR A 79 8.17 -1.52 -3.07
CA THR A 79 8.20 -0.06 -2.81
C THR A 79 9.56 0.50 -3.17
N VAL A 80 9.59 1.48 -4.08
CA VAL A 80 10.82 2.24 -4.37
C VAL A 80 11.05 3.22 -3.22
N ARG A 81 12.06 2.94 -2.41
CA ARG A 81 12.32 3.64 -1.14
C ARG A 81 13.14 4.89 -1.38
N VAL A 82 12.84 5.95 -0.63
CA VAL A 82 13.63 7.17 -0.63
C VAL A 82 14.07 7.52 0.78
N LYS A 83 15.26 8.13 0.88
CA LYS A 83 15.76 8.70 2.14
C LYS A 83 15.74 10.22 2.03
N LEU A 84 14.89 10.85 2.85
CA LEU A 84 14.77 12.30 2.93
C LEU A 84 15.91 12.90 3.77
N GLN A 85 16.46 14.01 3.32
CA GLN A 85 17.47 14.81 4.01
C GLN A 85 16.82 16.05 4.63
N VAL A 86 16.04 15.84 5.71
CA VAL A 86 15.34 16.91 6.43
C VAL A 86 15.64 16.84 7.92
N ASN A 87 15.76 17.99 8.57
CA ASN A 87 16.05 18.10 10.01
C ASN A 87 14.79 18.12 10.89
N LYS A 88 13.64 17.75 10.33
CA LYS A 88 12.33 17.76 10.99
C LYS A 88 11.67 16.38 10.88
N PRO A 89 10.79 16.01 11.81
CA PRO A 89 9.96 14.81 11.64
C PRO A 89 9.13 14.89 10.37
N VAL A 90 9.07 13.75 9.66
CA VAL A 90 8.28 13.57 8.44
C VAL A 90 6.93 12.98 8.83
N VAL A 91 5.85 13.56 8.29
CA VAL A 91 4.47 13.19 8.62
C VAL A 91 3.72 12.73 7.37
N ASP A 92 2.88 11.72 7.52
CA ASP A 92 1.87 11.34 6.53
C ASP A 92 0.45 11.57 7.10
N ASN A 93 -0.49 11.89 6.22
CA ASN A 93 -1.89 12.03 6.56
C ASN A 93 -2.70 11.39 5.44
N CYS A 94 -3.29 10.23 5.70
CA CYS A 94 -3.92 9.42 4.66
C CYS A 94 -5.00 8.52 5.26
N GLY A 95 -5.96 8.11 4.43
CA GLY A 95 -7.04 7.21 4.84
C GLY A 95 -6.91 5.85 4.15
N THR A 96 -7.61 4.85 4.70
CA THR A 96 -7.80 3.54 4.05
C THR A 96 -8.65 3.64 2.77
N GLY A 97 -9.44 4.71 2.65
CA GLY A 97 -10.33 4.96 1.50
C GLY A 97 -11.57 4.05 1.47
N MET A 98 -11.88 3.39 2.59
CA MET A 98 -13.01 2.46 2.71
C MET A 98 -14.25 3.06 3.40
N ASP A 99 -14.26 4.37 3.68
CA ASP A 99 -15.40 5.01 4.30
C ASP A 99 -16.62 5.07 3.35
N SER A 100 -17.82 5.05 3.93
CA SER A 100 -19.08 5.17 3.20
C SER A 100 -19.51 6.63 2.97
N LEU A 101 -18.85 7.58 3.66
CA LEU A 101 -19.23 8.99 3.69
C LEU A 101 -18.82 9.74 2.42
N LYS A 102 -17.90 9.18 1.61
CA LYS A 102 -17.44 9.74 0.33
C LYS A 102 -17.12 11.24 0.44
N THR A 103 -16.42 11.60 1.50
CA THR A 103 -16.03 12.99 1.76
C THR A 103 -15.13 13.52 0.63
N PHE A 104 -15.07 14.86 0.47
CA PHE A 104 -14.01 15.45 -0.35
C PHE A 104 -12.63 15.10 0.26
N ASN A 105 -11.53 15.25 -0.48
CA ASN A 105 -10.18 14.89 -0.02
C ASN A 105 -9.66 15.74 1.16
N ILE A 106 -10.28 15.62 2.34
CA ILE A 106 -10.00 16.35 3.58
C ILE A 106 -8.53 16.15 3.97
N SER A 107 -8.03 14.91 3.87
CA SER A 107 -6.64 14.61 4.20
C SER A 107 -5.64 15.35 3.31
N THR A 108 -5.98 15.59 2.03
CA THR A 108 -5.13 16.35 1.11
C THR A 108 -5.14 17.83 1.46
N ALA A 109 -6.32 18.41 1.68
CA ALA A 109 -6.44 19.81 2.11
C ALA A 109 -5.74 20.07 3.45
N ALA A 110 -5.92 19.18 4.42
CA ALA A 110 -5.26 19.25 5.73
C ALA A 110 -3.72 19.15 5.62
N SER A 111 -3.19 18.30 4.74
CA SER A 111 -1.75 18.22 4.48
C SER A 111 -1.19 19.55 3.93
N ILE A 112 -1.90 20.22 3.02
CA ILE A 112 -1.48 21.51 2.48
C ILE A 112 -1.40 22.57 3.58
N VAL A 113 -2.44 22.66 4.43
CA VAL A 113 -2.47 23.61 5.55
C VAL A 113 -1.35 23.31 6.56
N ALA A 114 -1.13 22.04 6.90
CA ALA A 114 -0.07 21.64 7.82
C ALA A 114 1.34 21.95 7.27
N ALA A 115 1.56 21.74 5.97
CA ALA A 115 2.80 22.10 5.29
C ALA A 115 3.05 23.61 5.31
N ALA A 116 2.01 24.42 5.08
CA ALA A 116 2.09 25.88 5.23
C ALA A 116 2.43 26.31 6.68
N GLY A 117 2.03 25.52 7.68
CA GLY A 117 2.43 25.67 9.07
C GLY A 117 3.83 25.15 9.42
N GLY A 118 4.59 24.65 8.43
CA GLY A 118 5.98 24.23 8.59
C GLY A 118 6.20 22.76 8.98
N VAL A 119 5.16 21.93 8.95
CA VAL A 119 5.25 20.46 9.08
C VAL A 119 5.77 19.87 7.77
N VAL A 120 6.67 18.89 7.82
CA VAL A 120 7.17 18.22 6.61
C VAL A 120 6.25 17.06 6.25
N LEU A 121 5.57 17.15 5.11
CA LEU A 121 4.58 16.17 4.65
C LEU A 121 5.17 15.28 3.55
N ALA A 122 5.20 13.97 3.78
CA ALA A 122 5.43 12.96 2.77
C ALA A 122 4.16 12.12 2.65
N LYS A 123 3.25 12.52 1.77
CA LYS A 123 1.94 11.87 1.65
C LYS A 123 2.02 10.67 0.72
N HIS A 124 1.31 9.60 1.04
CA HIS A 124 1.04 8.51 0.11
C HIS A 124 -0.45 8.48 -0.23
N GLY A 125 -0.78 8.53 -1.52
CA GLY A 125 -2.18 8.66 -1.96
C GLY A 125 -2.45 7.92 -3.25
N ALA A 126 -3.73 7.60 -3.48
CA ALA A 126 -4.20 6.90 -4.67
C ALA A 126 -5.33 7.67 -5.35
N ARG A 127 -5.63 7.28 -6.60
CA ARG A 127 -6.86 7.66 -7.32
C ARG A 127 -8.08 7.03 -6.65
N ALA A 128 -9.24 7.64 -6.83
CA ALA A 128 -10.47 7.05 -6.31
C ALA A 128 -10.77 5.71 -6.99
N LEU A 129 -11.00 4.65 -6.20
CA LEU A 129 -11.49 3.36 -6.69
C LEU A 129 -13.02 3.31 -6.80
N SER A 130 -13.74 4.02 -5.92
CA SER A 130 -15.22 3.96 -5.80
C SER A 130 -15.89 5.30 -5.42
N GLY A 131 -15.09 6.38 -5.31
CA GLY A 131 -15.52 7.75 -4.95
C GLY A 131 -15.52 8.71 -6.14
N SER A 132 -15.94 9.96 -5.90
CA SER A 132 -15.97 11.02 -6.92
C SER A 132 -14.62 11.71 -7.14
N CYS A 133 -13.69 11.66 -6.17
CA CYS A 133 -12.39 12.32 -6.25
C CYS A 133 -11.39 11.68 -5.28
N GLY A 134 -10.27 11.14 -5.75
CA GLY A 134 -9.14 10.68 -4.94
C GLY A 134 -8.06 11.75 -4.77
N THR A 135 -7.03 11.45 -3.98
CA THR A 135 -5.92 12.40 -3.72
C THR A 135 -5.25 12.83 -5.03
N ILE A 136 -5.01 11.87 -5.91
CA ILE A 136 -4.36 12.08 -7.21
C ILE A 136 -5.25 12.92 -8.12
N ASP A 137 -6.56 12.62 -8.18
CA ASP A 137 -7.51 13.34 -9.04
C ASP A 137 -7.65 14.82 -8.64
N MET A 138 -7.62 15.11 -7.33
CA MET A 138 -7.63 16.48 -6.80
C MET A 138 -6.36 17.25 -7.19
N LEU A 139 -5.19 16.64 -7.02
CA LEU A 139 -3.90 17.31 -7.24
C LEU A 139 -3.65 17.56 -8.72
N GLU A 140 -4.05 16.65 -9.61
CA GLU A 140 -4.02 16.90 -11.06
C GLU A 140 -4.90 18.08 -11.46
N SER A 141 -6.08 18.19 -10.87
CA SER A 141 -6.99 19.32 -11.12
C SER A 141 -6.39 20.65 -10.65
N LEU A 142 -5.45 20.63 -9.70
CA LEU A 142 -4.69 21.79 -9.23
C LEU A 142 -3.40 22.03 -10.04
N GLY A 143 -3.13 21.21 -11.07
CA GLY A 143 -1.96 21.35 -11.94
C GLY A 143 -0.66 20.73 -11.38
N VAL A 144 -0.75 19.87 -10.36
CA VAL A 144 0.41 19.14 -9.83
C VAL A 144 0.71 17.92 -10.69
N ASP A 145 1.95 17.76 -11.13
CA ASP A 145 2.41 16.53 -11.78
C ASP A 145 2.60 15.41 -10.74
N VAL A 146 1.59 14.55 -10.63
CA VAL A 146 1.53 13.41 -9.71
C VAL A 146 1.96 12.08 -10.34
N GLU A 147 2.36 12.10 -11.61
CA GLU A 147 2.89 10.93 -12.32
C GLU A 147 4.42 10.97 -12.40
N THR A 148 5.05 11.91 -11.68
CA THR A 148 6.50 12.06 -11.57
C THR A 148 7.16 10.91 -10.79
N ASP A 149 8.49 10.82 -10.85
CA ASP A 149 9.26 9.80 -10.13
C ASP A 149 9.48 10.12 -8.64
N VAL A 150 9.89 9.10 -7.87
CA VAL A 150 10.09 9.23 -6.42
C VAL A 150 11.20 10.21 -6.03
N GLU A 151 12.22 10.44 -6.87
CA GLU A 151 13.28 11.40 -6.57
C GLU A 151 12.79 12.84 -6.77
N THR A 152 11.90 13.07 -7.74
CA THR A 152 11.23 14.36 -7.90
C THR A 152 10.31 14.65 -6.72
N VAL A 153 9.54 13.67 -6.25
CA VAL A 153 8.73 13.83 -5.03
C VAL A 153 9.61 14.10 -3.81
N LYS A 154 10.70 13.35 -3.63
CA LYS A 154 11.68 13.59 -2.55
C LYS A 154 12.22 15.01 -2.59
N ARG A 155 12.61 15.52 -3.76
CA ARG A 155 13.09 16.90 -3.91
C ARG A 155 12.02 17.91 -3.50
N SER A 156 10.76 17.67 -3.87
CA SER A 156 9.63 18.52 -3.47
C SER A 156 9.47 18.57 -1.95
N ILE A 157 9.58 17.42 -1.27
CA ILE A 157 9.54 17.34 0.20
C ILE A 157 10.72 18.11 0.82
N GLU A 158 11.93 17.94 0.31
CA GLU A 158 13.14 18.55 0.85
C GLU A 158 13.20 20.07 0.64
N THR A 159 12.66 20.59 -0.47
CA THR A 159 12.74 22.02 -0.82
C THR A 159 11.50 22.82 -0.44
N VAL A 160 10.30 22.23 -0.56
CA VAL A 160 9.02 22.91 -0.33
C VAL A 160 8.37 22.46 0.99
N GLY A 161 8.74 21.29 1.52
CA GLY A 161 8.17 20.74 2.76
C GLY A 161 6.94 19.87 2.55
N ILE A 162 6.53 19.60 1.30
CA ILE A 162 5.42 18.70 0.98
C ILE A 162 5.69 17.96 -0.32
N GLY A 163 5.32 16.68 -0.38
CA GLY A 163 5.27 15.90 -1.60
C GLY A 163 4.30 14.73 -1.48
N ILE A 164 3.85 14.23 -2.63
CA ILE A 164 2.84 13.17 -2.71
C ILE A 164 3.37 12.05 -3.60
N PHE A 165 3.49 10.85 -3.03
CA PHE A 165 3.74 9.62 -3.77
C PHE A 165 2.41 9.04 -4.27
N ASN A 166 2.32 8.81 -5.58
CA ASN A 166 1.18 8.15 -6.20
C ASN A 166 1.29 6.63 -6.01
N GLY A 167 0.50 6.08 -5.08
CA GLY A 167 0.49 4.66 -4.73
C GLY A 167 -0.08 3.73 -5.80
N MET A 168 -0.57 4.27 -6.92
CA MET A 168 -0.97 3.47 -8.08
C MET A 168 0.10 3.49 -9.19
N SER A 169 1.15 4.29 -9.03
CA SER A 169 2.19 4.45 -10.04
C SER A 169 3.20 3.31 -9.98
N ALA A 170 3.55 2.75 -11.14
CA ALA A 170 4.65 1.80 -11.27
C ALA A 170 6.02 2.42 -10.92
N LYS A 171 6.13 3.75 -10.85
CA LYS A 171 7.34 4.43 -10.35
C LYS A 171 7.50 4.34 -8.83
N VAL A 172 6.40 4.10 -8.12
CA VAL A 172 6.34 3.95 -6.66
C VAL A 172 6.28 2.47 -6.29
N HIS A 173 5.39 1.72 -6.93
CA HIS A 173 5.16 0.29 -6.72
C HIS A 173 5.29 -0.51 -8.03
N PRO A 174 6.51 -0.93 -8.43
CA PRO A 174 6.81 -1.38 -9.79
C PRO A 174 6.41 -2.82 -10.14
N GLN A 175 6.14 -3.67 -9.15
CA GLN A 175 6.03 -5.11 -9.32
C GLN A 175 4.59 -5.61 -9.26
N ALA A 176 3.88 -5.41 -8.14
CA ALA A 176 2.77 -6.31 -7.81
C ALA A 176 1.46 -5.62 -7.39
N LEU A 177 1.52 -4.51 -6.65
CA LEU A 177 0.32 -3.86 -6.11
C LEU A 177 -0.67 -3.50 -7.21
N PHE A 178 -0.21 -2.90 -8.31
CA PHE A 178 -1.09 -2.60 -9.44
C PHE A 178 -1.75 -3.87 -10.02
N ARG A 179 -0.97 -4.95 -10.22
CA ARG A 179 -1.49 -6.25 -10.71
C ARG A 179 -2.57 -6.79 -9.77
N ILE A 180 -2.32 -6.78 -8.47
CA ILE A 180 -3.23 -7.34 -7.46
C ILE A 180 -4.49 -6.49 -7.33
N LEU A 181 -4.34 -5.16 -7.20
CA LEU A 181 -5.45 -4.22 -7.06
C LEU A 181 -6.34 -4.20 -8.32
N SER A 182 -5.79 -4.42 -9.51
CA SER A 182 -6.57 -4.50 -10.75
C SER A 182 -7.55 -5.67 -10.80
N GLN A 183 -7.38 -6.69 -9.95
CA GLN A 183 -8.19 -7.91 -9.91
C GLN A 183 -9.16 -7.96 -8.73
N ILE A 184 -8.88 -7.24 -7.65
CA ILE A 184 -9.70 -7.22 -6.44
C ILE A 184 -10.84 -6.20 -6.58
N ARG A 185 -12.04 -6.56 -6.10
CA ARG A 185 -13.25 -5.70 -6.14
C ARG A 185 -13.92 -5.53 -4.77
N PHE A 186 -13.23 -5.87 -3.69
CA PHE A 186 -13.69 -5.75 -2.31
C PHE A 186 -12.55 -5.27 -1.42
N GLY A 187 -12.88 -4.75 -0.23
CA GLY A 187 -11.87 -4.31 0.73
C GLY A 187 -11.10 -5.50 1.32
N THR A 188 -9.77 -5.39 1.42
CA THR A 188 -8.91 -6.40 2.02
C THR A 188 -7.86 -5.77 2.93
N THR A 189 -7.00 -6.58 3.55
CA THR A 189 -5.82 -6.12 4.28
C THR A 189 -4.97 -5.13 3.49
N LEU A 190 -4.98 -5.20 2.15
CA LEU A 190 -4.23 -4.29 1.28
C LEU A 190 -4.67 -2.83 1.41
N ASN A 191 -5.94 -2.55 1.70
CA ASN A 191 -6.41 -1.18 1.90
C ASN A 191 -5.72 -0.52 3.10
N ILE A 192 -5.38 -1.31 4.12
CA ILE A 192 -4.66 -0.86 5.31
C ILE A 192 -3.15 -0.91 5.07
N ALA A 193 -2.62 -2.09 4.71
CA ALA A 193 -1.18 -2.31 4.59
C ALA A 193 -0.57 -1.56 3.40
N GLY A 194 -1.23 -1.53 2.25
CA GLY A 194 -0.75 -0.80 1.07
C GLY A 194 -0.70 0.71 1.31
N SER A 195 -1.67 1.26 2.04
CA SER A 195 -1.64 2.68 2.40
C SER A 195 -0.58 3.02 3.46
N LEU A 196 0.04 2.03 4.13
CA LEU A 196 1.21 2.22 5.00
C LEU A 196 2.55 2.13 4.23
N ALA A 197 2.56 1.63 2.99
CA ALA A 197 3.77 1.39 2.20
C ALA A 197 4.35 2.68 1.57
N ASN A 198 4.48 3.73 2.38
CA ASN A 198 4.97 5.04 1.96
C ASN A 198 6.49 5.00 1.69
N PRO A 199 6.96 5.38 0.49
CA PRO A 199 8.39 5.41 0.12
C PRO A 199 9.33 6.11 1.10
N ALA A 200 8.83 7.09 1.84
CA ALA A 200 9.62 7.93 2.72
C ALA A 200 9.66 7.47 4.19
N LEU A 201 8.94 6.39 4.57
CA LEU A 201 8.85 5.90 5.96
C LEU A 201 8.64 7.04 6.98
N PRO A 202 7.46 7.70 6.96
CA PRO A 202 7.17 8.82 7.84
C PRO A 202 7.27 8.41 9.31
N HIS A 203 7.67 9.35 10.17
CA HIS A 203 7.83 9.14 11.61
C HIS A 203 6.47 9.13 12.32
N TYR A 204 5.55 9.97 11.84
CA TYR A 204 4.21 10.11 12.37
C TYR A 204 3.18 9.98 11.24
N ALA A 205 2.02 9.43 11.57
CA ALA A 205 0.92 9.33 10.61
C ALA A 205 -0.42 9.63 11.28
N VAL A 206 -1.26 10.43 10.62
CA VAL A 206 -2.69 10.56 10.94
C VAL A 206 -3.47 9.67 9.98
N ARG A 207 -4.28 8.76 10.51
CA ARG A 207 -4.90 7.69 9.74
C ARG A 207 -6.42 7.68 9.91
N GLY A 208 -7.13 7.89 8.80
CA GLY A 208 -8.57 7.60 8.72
C GLY A 208 -8.77 6.12 8.42
N VAL A 209 -9.49 5.40 9.29
CA VAL A 209 -9.73 3.95 9.18
C VAL A 209 -11.20 3.62 9.02
#